data_AF-A0A2W6AJP2-F1
#
_entry.id   AF-A0A2W6AJP2-F1
#
_cell.length_a   1.000
_cell.length_b   1.000
_cell.length_c   1.000
_cell.angle_alpha   90.00
_cell.angle_beta   90.00
_cell.angle_gamma   90.00
#
_symmetry.space_group_name_H-M   'P 1'
#
loop_
_entity.id
_entity.type
_entity.pdbx_description
1 polymer ?
#
loop_
_entity_poly.entity_id
_entity_poly.type
_entity_poly.pdbx_seq_one_letter_code
_entity_poly.pdbx_strand_id
1 'polypeptide(L)'
;MTHMFSPKRISLMALLLMLGLVSSSLLSTEAFASFSTCRTDPTVRLSDGYTIVMYADISDSISDVHRVDYVLHVPAGVSATHIDYDSTGYLESVTVVADQPDGHGYSDTIVYTGASDVSVTAYSAIEGMVEGQVSGTSGQHLYLRV
;
A
#
# COMPACT_ATOMS: atom_id res chain seq x y z
N MET A 1 46.74 26.97 -41.24
CA MET A 1 45.41 26.48 -41.66
C MET A 1 44.41 26.85 -40.59
N THR A 2 43.73 27.98 -40.75
CA THR A 2 42.70 28.49 -39.82
C THR A 2 41.36 28.38 -40.54
N HIS A 3 40.49 27.47 -40.08
CA HIS A 3 39.14 27.31 -40.64
C HIS A 3 38.25 28.47 -40.18
N MET A 4 38.00 29.39 -41.11
CA MET A 4 37.15 30.57 -40.92
C MET A 4 35.68 30.13 -41.01
N PHE A 5 35.03 29.90 -39.86
CA PHE A 5 33.60 29.61 -39.80
C PHE A 5 32.78 30.87 -40.09
N SER A 6 31.84 30.77 -41.05
CA SER A 6 31.00 31.88 -41.48
C SER A 6 29.95 32.26 -40.43
N PRO A 7 29.84 33.54 -40.03
CA PRO A 7 28.95 33.98 -38.94
C PRO A 7 27.46 33.76 -39.23
N LYS A 8 27.08 33.59 -40.50
CA LYS A 8 25.69 33.32 -40.91
C LYS A 8 25.22 31.91 -40.54
N ARG A 9 26.13 30.94 -40.42
CA ARG A 9 25.79 29.53 -40.09
C ARG A 9 25.59 29.32 -38.59
N ILE A 10 26.26 30.12 -37.76
CA ILE A 10 26.17 30.04 -36.29
C ILE A 10 24.81 30.56 -35.79
N SER A 11 24.30 31.65 -36.40
CA SER A 11 23.01 32.25 -36.02
C SER A 11 21.81 31.32 -36.27
N LEU A 12 21.83 30.55 -37.35
CA LEU A 12 20.73 29.65 -37.72
C LEU A 12 20.67 28.40 -36.81
N MET A 13 21.82 27.89 -36.37
CA MET A 13 21.87 26.81 -35.38
C MET A 13 21.40 27.27 -34.00
N ALA A 14 21.73 28.49 -33.57
CA ALA A 14 21.26 29.03 -32.30
C ALA A 14 19.72 29.19 -32.26
N LEU A 15 19.11 29.60 -33.39
CA LEU A 15 17.65 29.72 -33.49
C LEU A 15 16.95 28.34 -33.44
N LEU A 16 17.51 27.33 -34.12
CA LEU A 16 16.99 25.96 -34.09
C LEU A 16 17.12 25.33 -32.69
N LEU A 17 18.21 25.62 -31.97
CA LEU A 17 18.40 25.14 -30.60
C LEU A 17 17.37 25.77 -29.64
N MET A 18 17.11 27.07 -29.78
CA MET A 18 16.11 27.78 -28.97
C MET A 18 14.69 27.29 -29.25
N LEU A 19 14.33 27.02 -30.52
CA LEU A 19 13.02 26.43 -30.85
C LEU A 19 12.87 25.00 -30.31
N GLY A 20 13.95 24.21 -30.32
CA GLY A 20 13.98 22.87 -29.73
C GLY A 20 13.73 22.88 -28.22
N LEU A 21 14.34 23.83 -27.49
CA LEU A 21 14.15 23.92 -26.03
C LEU A 21 12.74 24.33 -25.61
N VAL A 22 12.07 25.20 -26.37
CA VAL A 22 10.70 25.65 -26.04
C VAL A 22 9.65 24.57 -26.31
N SER A 23 9.94 23.61 -27.19
CA SER A 23 8.99 22.56 -27.56
C SER A 23 8.95 21.40 -26.54
N SER A 24 9.98 21.26 -25.70
CA SER A 24 10.13 20.14 -24.76
C SER A 24 9.32 20.30 -23.47
N SER A 25 8.86 21.50 -23.15
CA SER A 25 8.15 21.80 -21.89
C SER A 25 6.63 21.58 -21.96
N LEU A 26 6.07 21.27 -23.14
CA LEU A 26 4.62 21.07 -23.33
C LEU A 26 4.17 19.60 -23.21
N LEU A 27 5.12 18.68 -22.98
CA LEU A 27 4.88 17.24 -22.82
C LEU A 27 5.20 16.77 -21.40
N SER A 28 5.05 17.64 -20.40
CA SER A 28 5.01 17.21 -19.01
C SER A 28 3.68 16.49 -18.78
N THR A 29 3.66 15.18 -19.02
CA THR A 29 2.65 14.29 -18.46
C THR A 29 2.60 14.57 -16.96
N GLU A 30 1.42 14.88 -16.44
CA GLU A 30 1.25 15.16 -15.01
C GLU A 30 1.71 13.92 -14.21
N ALA A 31 2.87 14.04 -13.57
CA ALA A 31 3.27 13.12 -12.53
C ALA A 31 2.37 13.45 -11.34
N PHE A 32 1.29 12.69 -11.16
CA PHE A 32 0.50 12.71 -9.93
C PHE A 32 1.39 12.21 -8.79
N ALA A 33 2.24 13.08 -8.25
CA ALA A 33 3.02 12.87 -7.04
C ALA A 33 2.17 13.16 -5.80
N SER A 34 0.91 12.71 -5.80
CA SER A 34 0.16 12.50 -4.57
C SER A 34 0.32 11.02 -4.27
N PHE A 35 1.35 10.68 -3.50
CA PHE A 35 1.32 9.44 -2.73
C PHE A 35 0.19 9.58 -1.72
N SER A 36 -1.03 9.29 -2.16
CA SER A 36 -2.09 8.95 -1.24
C SER A 36 -1.66 7.66 -0.58
N THR A 37 -1.60 7.64 0.74
CA THR A 37 -1.46 6.39 1.50
C THR A 37 -2.83 6.08 2.07
N CYS A 38 -3.38 4.93 1.68
CA CYS A 38 -4.59 4.40 2.27
C CYS A 38 -4.19 3.52 3.45
N ARG A 39 -4.90 3.65 4.57
CA ARG A 39 -4.73 2.80 5.74
C ARG A 39 -6.07 2.16 6.08
N THR A 40 -6.00 0.89 6.45
CA THR A 40 -7.11 0.03 6.90
C THR A 40 -6.73 -0.53 8.26
N ASP A 41 -7.65 -0.66 9.22
CA ASP A 41 -7.31 -0.96 10.61
C ASP A 41 -8.42 -1.66 11.44
N PRO A 42 -8.87 -2.87 11.04
CA PRO A 42 -9.83 -3.61 11.83
C PRO A 42 -9.25 -4.04 13.19
N THR A 43 -10.09 -3.94 14.21
CA THR A 43 -9.76 -4.38 15.58
C THR A 43 -10.67 -5.54 15.98
N VAL A 44 -10.08 -6.65 16.42
CA VAL A 44 -10.78 -7.87 16.84
C VAL A 44 -10.59 -8.09 18.32
N ARG A 45 -11.70 -8.23 19.07
CA ARG A 45 -11.70 -8.63 20.47
C ARG A 45 -11.99 -10.11 20.60
N LEU A 46 -11.11 -10.84 21.26
CA LEU A 46 -11.19 -12.30 21.40
C LEU A 46 -11.81 -12.71 22.74
N SER A 47 -12.35 -13.93 22.79
CA SER A 47 -13.03 -14.49 23.96
C SER A 47 -12.13 -14.77 25.16
N ASP A 48 -10.82 -14.85 24.94
CA ASP A 48 -9.79 -14.97 25.98
C ASP A 48 -9.36 -13.62 26.57
N GLY A 49 -9.90 -12.51 26.05
CA GLY A 49 -9.68 -11.15 26.55
C GLY A 49 -8.67 -10.34 25.73
N TYR A 50 -7.94 -10.96 24.80
CA TYR A 50 -6.98 -10.22 23.97
C TYR A 50 -7.69 -9.35 22.93
N THR A 51 -7.05 -8.23 22.61
CA THR A 51 -7.44 -7.35 21.51
C THR A 51 -6.35 -7.34 20.46
N ILE A 52 -6.70 -7.76 19.25
CA ILE A 52 -5.81 -7.81 18.10
C ILE A 52 -6.17 -6.67 17.17
N VAL A 53 -5.21 -5.82 16.83
CA VAL A 53 -5.34 -4.79 15.80
C VAL A 53 -4.55 -5.26 14.59
N MET A 54 -5.22 -5.43 13.47
CA MET A 54 -4.57 -5.66 12.18
C MET A 54 -4.69 -4.37 11.38
N TYR A 55 -3.65 -3.97 10.66
CA TYR A 55 -3.75 -2.82 9.78
C TYR A 55 -2.84 -2.97 8.58
N ALA A 56 -3.18 -2.32 7.47
CA ALA A 56 -2.33 -2.28 6.28
C ALA A 56 -2.15 -0.84 5.79
N ASP A 57 -0.88 -0.49 5.52
CA ASP A 57 -0.51 0.73 4.81
C ASP A 57 -0.35 0.39 3.31
N ILE A 58 -1.17 1.04 2.48
CA ILE A 58 -1.27 0.80 1.05
C ILE A 58 -0.80 2.06 0.33
N SER A 59 0.21 1.92 -0.54
CA SER A 59 0.80 3.04 -1.30
C SER A 59 -0.07 3.46 -2.49
N ASP A 60 -1.36 3.70 -2.25
CA ASP A 60 -2.34 4.14 -3.24
C ASP A 60 -3.50 4.93 -2.60
N SER A 61 -4.35 5.50 -3.45
CA SER A 61 -5.63 6.11 -3.10
C SER A 61 -6.67 5.10 -2.66
N ILE A 62 -7.45 5.47 -1.65
CA ILE A 62 -8.61 4.67 -1.20
C ILE A 62 -9.59 4.40 -2.35
N SER A 63 -9.69 5.32 -3.33
CA SER A 63 -10.52 5.15 -4.51
C SER A 63 -10.08 4.02 -5.45
N ASP A 64 -8.80 3.63 -5.39
CA ASP A 64 -8.27 2.50 -6.17
C ASP A 64 -8.32 1.17 -5.38
N VAL A 65 -8.47 1.23 -4.05
CA VAL A 65 -8.63 0.04 -3.21
C VAL A 65 -10.04 -0.53 -3.40
N HIS A 66 -10.12 -1.80 -3.79
CA HIS A 66 -11.39 -2.50 -4.02
C HIS A 66 -11.84 -3.31 -2.81
N ARG A 67 -10.90 -3.96 -2.13
CA ARG A 67 -11.17 -4.78 -0.94
C ARG A 67 -9.87 -5.07 -0.18
N VAL A 68 -9.99 -5.23 1.13
CA VAL A 68 -8.94 -5.76 2.00
C VAL A 68 -9.51 -6.93 2.80
N ASP A 69 -8.92 -8.12 2.61
CA ASP A 69 -9.32 -9.34 3.28
C ASP A 69 -8.31 -9.65 4.39
N TYR A 70 -8.80 -9.78 5.63
CA TYR A 70 -8.03 -10.19 6.80
C TYR A 70 -8.52 -11.56 7.29
N VAL A 71 -7.60 -12.49 7.49
CA VAL A 71 -7.87 -13.76 8.15
C VAL A 71 -7.01 -13.85 9.40
N LEU A 72 -7.65 -13.89 10.57
CA LEU A 72 -6.98 -14.06 11.86
C LEU A 72 -7.10 -15.50 12.32
N HIS A 73 -5.97 -16.20 12.35
CA HIS A 73 -5.83 -17.54 12.89
C HIS A 73 -5.50 -17.47 14.38
N VAL A 74 -6.38 -18.05 15.21
CA VAL A 74 -6.29 -18.02 16.68
C VAL A 74 -6.26 -19.43 17.27
N PRO A 75 -5.87 -19.60 18.54
CA PRO A 75 -5.93 -20.88 19.20
C PRO A 75 -7.32 -21.53 19.17
N ALA A 76 -7.36 -22.86 19.08
CA ALA A 76 -8.60 -23.61 19.11
C ALA A 76 -9.42 -23.30 20.39
N GLY A 77 -10.71 -22.97 20.22
CA GLY A 77 -11.59 -22.58 21.32
C GLY A 77 -11.62 -21.08 21.62
N VAL A 78 -10.74 -20.29 21.00
CA VAL A 78 -10.81 -18.82 20.99
C VAL A 78 -11.73 -18.37 19.85
N SER A 79 -12.57 -17.37 20.09
CA SER A 79 -13.50 -16.83 19.11
C SER A 79 -13.49 -15.31 19.14
N ALA A 80 -13.87 -14.68 18.02
CA ALA A 80 -14.15 -13.26 18.01
C ALA A 80 -15.44 -12.97 18.78
N THR A 81 -15.35 -12.08 19.76
CA THR A 81 -16.50 -11.54 20.49
C THR A 81 -17.01 -10.25 19.88
N HIS A 82 -16.12 -9.48 19.26
CA HIS A 82 -16.44 -8.21 18.62
C HIS A 82 -15.41 -7.86 17.55
N ILE A 83 -15.85 -7.19 16.48
CA ILE A 83 -14.99 -6.69 15.42
C ILE A 83 -15.39 -5.24 15.15
N ASP A 84 -14.44 -4.32 15.33
CA ASP A 84 -14.58 -2.90 15.03
C ASP A 84 -13.84 -2.58 13.74
N TYR A 85 -14.46 -1.73 12.94
CA TYR A 85 -13.91 -1.23 11.68
C TYR A 85 -13.84 0.30 11.72
N ASP A 86 -12.91 0.87 10.97
CA ASP A 86 -12.72 2.31 10.90
C ASP A 86 -13.60 2.96 9.81
N SER A 87 -13.28 4.21 9.45
CA SER A 87 -13.93 4.93 8.36
C SER A 87 -13.82 4.26 6.98
N THR A 88 -12.82 3.42 6.77
CA THR A 88 -12.56 2.66 5.54
C THR A 88 -13.06 1.21 5.61
N GLY A 89 -13.64 0.82 6.74
CA GLY A 89 -14.20 -0.50 7.02
C GLY A 89 -15.15 -1.10 5.98
N TYR A 90 -15.76 -0.29 5.12
CA TYR A 90 -16.60 -0.77 4.03
C TYR A 90 -15.81 -1.51 2.93
N LEU A 91 -14.48 -1.36 2.90
CA LEU A 91 -13.58 -2.12 2.03
C LEU A 91 -13.04 -3.38 2.71
N GLU A 92 -13.24 -3.52 4.01
CA GLU A 92 -12.57 -4.52 4.83
C GLU A 92 -13.48 -5.73 5.09
N SER A 93 -12.87 -6.91 5.16
CA SER A 93 -13.54 -8.15 5.55
C SER A 93 -12.64 -8.93 6.50
N VAL A 94 -13.13 -9.22 7.70
CA VAL A 94 -12.39 -9.99 8.71
C VAL A 94 -13.02 -11.38 8.87
N THR A 95 -12.20 -12.41 8.75
CA THR A 95 -12.54 -13.79 9.12
C THR A 95 -11.66 -14.24 10.28
N VAL A 96 -12.25 -14.89 11.29
CA VAL A 96 -11.50 -15.45 12.41
C VAL A 96 -11.62 -16.97 12.38
N VAL A 97 -10.48 -17.66 12.39
CA VAL A 97 -10.38 -19.12 12.28
C VAL A 97 -9.65 -19.67 13.50
N ALA A 98 -10.32 -20.54 14.26
CA ALA A 98 -9.78 -21.14 15.48
C ALA A 98 -9.11 -22.49 15.18
N ASP A 99 -7.93 -22.47 14.53
CA ASP A 99 -7.23 -23.65 14.05
C ASP A 99 -5.77 -23.77 14.53
N GLN A 100 -5.31 -22.85 15.38
CA GLN A 100 -3.94 -22.85 15.90
C GLN A 100 -3.82 -23.57 17.25
N PRO A 101 -2.62 -24.06 17.61
CA PRO A 101 -2.31 -24.48 18.98
C PRO A 101 -2.25 -23.28 19.94
N ASP A 102 -2.40 -23.54 21.24
CA ASP A 102 -2.34 -22.53 22.30
C ASP A 102 -1.06 -21.69 22.23
N GLY A 103 -1.19 -20.36 22.35
CA GLY A 103 -0.06 -19.43 22.30
C GLY A 103 0.52 -19.20 20.91
N HIS A 104 -0.16 -19.66 19.87
CA HIS A 104 0.17 -19.38 18.48
C HIS A 104 -1.01 -18.70 17.78
N GLY A 105 -0.75 -17.54 17.17
CA GLY A 105 -1.65 -16.91 16.21
C GLY A 105 -0.88 -16.42 15.01
N TYR A 106 -1.59 -16.18 13.91
CA TYR A 106 -1.08 -15.40 12.79
C TYR A 106 -2.23 -14.74 12.05
N SER A 107 -1.92 -13.66 11.34
CA SER A 107 -2.82 -13.00 10.42
C SER A 107 -2.36 -13.24 8.99
N ASP A 108 -3.31 -13.32 8.07
CA ASP A 108 -3.11 -13.31 6.63
C ASP A 108 -3.89 -12.13 6.06
N THR A 109 -3.18 -11.20 5.42
CA THR A 109 -3.77 -10.00 4.83
C THR A 109 -3.60 -10.03 3.32
N ILE A 110 -4.69 -9.76 2.58
CA ILE A 110 -4.66 -9.59 1.13
C ILE A 110 -5.35 -8.28 0.77
N VAL A 111 -4.65 -7.42 0.04
CA VAL A 111 -5.20 -6.15 -0.46
C VAL A 111 -5.43 -6.27 -1.96
N TYR A 112 -6.60 -5.87 -2.43
CA TYR A 112 -6.94 -5.82 -3.86
C TYR A 112 -7.12 -4.36 -4.29
N THR A 113 -6.31 -3.93 -5.25
CA THR A 113 -6.35 -2.59 -5.87
C THR A 113 -6.66 -2.69 -7.36
N GLY A 114 -7.04 -1.56 -7.97
CA GLY A 114 -7.23 -1.45 -9.41
C GLY A 114 -5.91 -1.44 -10.18
N ALA A 115 -4.89 -0.77 -9.63
CA ALA A 115 -3.52 -0.82 -10.14
C ALA A 115 -2.80 -2.11 -9.70
N SER A 116 -2.00 -2.69 -10.59
CA SER A 116 -1.10 -3.80 -10.24
C SER A 116 0.14 -3.29 -9.51
N ASP A 117 0.78 -4.18 -8.74
CA ASP A 117 2.07 -3.93 -8.07
C ASP A 117 2.07 -2.77 -7.05
N VAL A 118 0.90 -2.34 -6.59
CA VAL A 118 0.77 -1.40 -5.47
C VAL A 118 1.45 -1.98 -4.25
N SER A 119 2.35 -1.21 -3.63
CA SER A 119 3.07 -1.63 -2.42
C SER A 119 2.14 -1.63 -1.22
N VAL A 120 2.18 -2.73 -0.46
CA VAL A 120 1.38 -2.96 0.74
C VAL A 120 2.30 -3.39 1.87
N THR A 121 2.10 -2.82 3.06
CA THR A 121 2.70 -3.32 4.30
C THR A 121 1.60 -3.63 5.30
N ALA A 122 1.51 -4.89 5.72
CA ALA A 122 0.58 -5.35 6.74
C ALA A 122 1.27 -5.40 8.12
N TYR A 123 0.48 -5.14 9.15
CA TYR A 123 0.90 -5.05 10.54
C TYR A 123 -0.09 -5.81 11.43
N SER A 124 0.39 -6.23 12.59
CA SER A 124 -0.45 -6.77 13.66
C SER A 124 0.09 -6.29 15.00
N ALA A 125 -0.85 -5.99 15.89
CA ALA A 125 -0.56 -5.52 17.23
C ALA A 125 -1.46 -6.22 18.24
N ILE A 126 -0.89 -6.58 19.39
CA ILE A 126 -1.62 -7.10 20.54
C ILE A 126 -1.71 -5.98 21.57
N GLU A 127 -2.92 -5.67 22.03
CA GLU A 127 -3.15 -4.63 23.06
C GLU A 127 -2.51 -3.27 22.72
N GLY A 128 -2.39 -2.96 21.43
CA GLY A 128 -1.79 -1.71 20.93
C GLY A 128 -0.25 -1.73 20.78
N MET A 129 0.42 -2.85 21.08
CA MET A 129 1.84 -3.04 20.81
C MET A 129 2.04 -3.77 19.48
N VAL A 130 2.76 -3.15 18.54
CA VAL A 130 3.07 -3.77 17.23
C VAL A 130 3.97 -4.99 17.45
N GLU A 131 3.48 -6.16 17.07
CA GLU A 131 4.21 -7.44 17.14
C GLU A 131 5.11 -7.62 15.92
N GLY A 132 4.68 -7.13 14.74
CA GLY A 132 5.51 -7.16 13.56
C GLY A 132 4.86 -6.54 12.33
N GLN A 133 5.56 -6.68 11.20
CA GLN A 133 5.11 -6.23 9.89
C GLN A 133 5.64 -7.14 8.79
N VAL A 134 4.93 -7.17 7.66
CA VAL A 134 5.34 -7.86 6.43
C VAL A 134 4.92 -7.02 5.23
N SER A 135 5.78 -6.95 4.20
CA SER A 135 5.53 -6.15 3.00
C SER A 135 5.44 -7.03 1.75
N GLY A 136 4.64 -6.57 0.79
CA GLY A 136 4.50 -7.18 -0.52
C GLY A 136 3.77 -6.24 -1.46
N THR A 137 2.99 -6.81 -2.37
CA THR A 137 2.18 -6.08 -3.34
C THR A 137 0.72 -6.52 -3.33
N SER A 138 -0.13 -5.72 -3.98
CA SER A 138 -1.54 -6.03 -4.23
C SER A 138 -1.74 -7.47 -4.73
N GLY A 139 -2.72 -8.17 -4.15
CA GLY A 139 -3.09 -9.55 -4.42
C GLY A 139 -2.20 -10.61 -3.77
N GLN A 140 -1.14 -10.24 -3.05
CA GLN A 140 -0.30 -11.18 -2.32
C GLN A 140 -0.84 -11.48 -0.92
N HIS A 141 -0.61 -12.71 -0.45
CA HIS A 141 -0.84 -13.10 0.93
C HIS A 141 0.31 -12.60 1.82
N LEU A 142 -0.05 -11.84 2.85
CA LEU A 142 0.88 -11.24 3.79
C LEU A 142 0.69 -11.88 5.16
N TYR A 143 1.50 -12.90 5.45
CA TYR A 143 1.46 -13.65 6.70
C TYR A 143 2.29 -12.99 7.79
N LEU A 144 1.67 -12.76 8.95
CA LEU A 144 2.33 -12.18 10.10
C LEU A 144 1.95 -12.93 11.38
N ARG A 145 2.94 -13.25 12.22
CA ARG A 145 2.66 -13.86 13.51
C ARG A 145 1.98 -12.85 14.45
N VAL A 146 1.00 -13.34 15.20
CA VAL A 146 0.30 -12.62 16.26
C VAL A 146 0.52 -13.38 17.56
#